data_AF-A0A7C3XLK5-F1
#
_entry.id   AF-A0A7C3XLK5-F1
#
_cell.length_a   1.000
_cell.length_b   1.000
_cell.length_c   1.000
_cell.angle_alpha   90.00
_cell.angle_beta   90.00
_cell.angle_gamma   90.00
#
_symmetry.space_group_name_H-M   'P 1'
#
loop_
_entity.id
_entity.type
_entity.pdbx_description
1 polymer ?
#
loop_
_entity_poly.entity_id
_entity_poly.type
_entity_poly.pdbx_seq_one_letter_code
_entity_poly.pdbx_strand_id
1 'polypeptide(L)'
;MSELSQSYTSISKPPIEGYTNYRVSRSNIVRMKELKRKIGFRSYNALLTFLIETVNREGVMPPASKQIIFKDSKPVVLTGNPGSGKTTFAKSLMQEVQYPIFVLDVADEYNSLKRVDLGRFFNINWAKVDGKYRFVPHPNVTISKAEANTIFSHLNLIKQNGLLKEWFIVIEEGHRFSDDTNFRSLIIEARKFIRKLLVISTDWKAFEGMAEIVKPPVLIPIESLST
;
A
#
# COMPACT_ATOMS: atom_id res chain seq x y z
N MET A 1 66.37 24.11 21.08
CA MET A 1 64.91 24.13 20.83
C MET A 1 64.65 23.28 19.60
N SER A 2 64.18 22.05 19.80
CA SER A 2 63.71 21.17 18.71
C SER A 2 62.64 20.23 19.28
N GLU A 3 61.56 20.13 18.52
CA GLU A 3 60.26 19.55 18.87
C GLU A 3 60.30 18.02 19.04
N LEU A 4 59.55 17.52 20.02
CA LEU A 4 59.17 16.11 20.14
C LEU A 4 57.73 15.95 19.65
N SER A 5 57.57 15.57 18.38
CA SER A 5 56.31 15.08 17.81
C SER A 5 56.29 13.56 17.94
N GLN A 6 55.49 13.02 18.88
CA GLN A 6 55.15 11.60 18.91
C GLN A 6 53.95 11.34 17.99
N SER A 7 54.20 10.57 16.94
CA SER A 7 53.19 10.09 16.01
C SER A 7 52.37 8.97 16.63
N TYR A 8 51.06 9.18 16.80
CA TYR A 8 50.11 8.13 17.15
C TYR A 8 49.88 7.23 15.94
N THR A 9 50.40 6.00 15.98
CA THR A 9 50.11 4.98 14.98
C THR A 9 48.73 4.38 15.28
N SER A 10 47.75 4.65 14.40
CA SER A 10 46.42 4.05 14.47
C SER A 10 46.49 2.57 14.07
N ILE A 11 46.35 1.68 15.05
CA ILE A 11 46.21 0.24 14.81
C ILE A 11 44.82 -0.01 14.25
N SER A 12 44.68 -0.06 12.92
CA SER A 12 43.48 -0.57 12.28
C SER A 12 43.48 -2.10 12.38
N LYS A 13 42.57 -2.65 13.18
CA LYS A 13 42.31 -4.09 13.17
C LYS A 13 41.73 -4.45 11.79
N PRO A 14 42.17 -5.57 11.18
CA PRO A 14 41.57 -6.04 9.93
C PRO A 14 40.07 -6.34 10.14
N PRO A 15 39.24 -6.13 9.11
CA PRO A 15 37.81 -6.44 9.19
C PRO A 15 37.64 -7.94 9.44
N ILE A 16 36.89 -8.27 10.50
CA ILE A 16 36.47 -9.64 10.79
C ILE A 16 35.50 -10.06 9.66
N GLU A 17 35.84 -11.12 8.92
CA GLU A 17 34.97 -11.65 7.87
C GLU A 17 33.58 -11.99 8.43
N GLY A 18 32.52 -11.52 7.76
CA GLY A 18 31.13 -11.81 8.12
C GLY A 18 30.33 -10.66 8.76
N TYR A 19 30.91 -9.47 8.94
CA TYR A 19 30.16 -8.30 9.44
C TYR A 19 29.91 -7.25 8.36
N THR A 20 28.63 -6.89 8.16
CA THR A 20 28.25 -5.72 7.36
C THR A 20 28.07 -4.52 8.28
N ASN A 21 28.89 -3.48 8.10
CA ASN A 21 28.77 -2.24 8.86
C ASN A 21 27.68 -1.35 8.26
N TYR A 22 26.60 -1.12 9.01
CA TYR A 22 25.52 -0.22 8.62
C TYR A 22 25.69 1.15 9.29
N ARG A 23 25.65 2.22 8.48
CA ARG A 23 25.62 3.59 9.00
C ARG A 23 24.20 3.93 9.45
N VAL A 24 24.04 4.26 10.73
CA VAL A 24 22.75 4.63 11.32
C VAL A 24 22.80 6.09 11.78
N SER A 25 21.78 6.89 11.47
CA SER A 25 21.68 8.28 11.92
C SER A 25 21.49 8.36 13.44
N ARG A 26 21.87 9.49 14.05
CA ARG A 26 21.64 9.72 15.49
C ARG A 26 20.16 9.62 15.87
N SER A 27 19.25 10.12 15.03
CA SER A 27 17.80 10.00 15.25
C SER A 27 17.32 8.55 15.24
N ASN A 28 17.82 7.72 14.32
CA ASN A 28 17.50 6.31 14.26
C ASN A 28 18.07 5.54 15.46
N ILE A 29 19.26 5.92 15.97
CA ILE A 29 19.80 5.35 17.20
C ILE A 29 18.85 5.59 18.38
N VAL A 30 18.35 6.83 18.55
CA VAL A 30 17.37 7.16 19.61
C VAL A 30 16.11 6.30 19.48
N ARG A 31 15.54 6.22 18.28
CA ARG A 31 14.36 5.39 17.99
C ARG A 31 14.61 3.91 18.27
N MET A 32 15.80 3.40 17.96
CA MET A 32 16.19 2.03 18.28
C MET A 32 16.31 1.80 19.79
N LYS A 33 16.75 2.78 20.59
CA LYS A 33 16.76 2.65 22.06
C LYS A 33 15.34 2.46 22.60
N GLU A 34 14.41 3.26 22.10
CA GLU A 34 13.00 3.19 22.48
C GLU A 34 12.37 1.84 22.08
N LEU A 35 12.59 1.39 20.84
CA LEU A 35 12.13 0.08 20.37
C LEU A 35 12.72 -1.06 21.20
N LYS A 36 14.03 -1.02 21.50
CA LYS A 36 14.71 -2.02 22.32
C LYS A 36 14.04 -2.15 23.69
N ARG A 37 13.74 -1.02 24.34
CA ARG A 37 13.05 -0.97 25.64
C ARG A 37 11.62 -1.49 25.56
N LYS A 38 10.87 -1.10 24.52
CA LYS A 38 9.46 -1.47 24.36
C LYS A 38 9.26 -2.96 24.06
N ILE A 39 10.15 -3.55 23.27
CA ILE A 39 10.04 -4.95 22.82
C ILE A 39 10.86 -5.91 23.72
N GLY A 40 11.73 -5.38 24.59
CA GLY A 40 12.48 -6.16 25.57
C GLY A 40 13.73 -6.87 25.02
N PHE A 41 14.32 -6.36 23.93
CA PHE A 41 15.55 -6.93 23.38
C PHE A 41 16.75 -6.68 24.30
N ARG A 42 17.58 -7.71 24.53
CA ARG A 42 18.77 -7.62 25.38
C ARG A 42 19.91 -6.82 24.74
N SER A 43 20.08 -6.91 23.41
CA SER A 43 21.14 -6.21 22.66
C SER A 43 20.59 -5.46 21.45
N TYR A 44 21.32 -4.45 20.97
CA TYR A 44 20.98 -3.75 19.72
C TYR A 44 21.15 -4.65 18.50
N ASN A 45 22.11 -5.57 18.53
CA ASN A 45 22.29 -6.57 17.46
C ASN A 45 21.06 -7.47 17.33
N ALA A 46 20.49 -7.95 18.44
CA ALA A 46 19.26 -8.74 18.40
C ALA A 46 18.07 -7.95 17.82
N LEU A 47 17.93 -6.68 18.18
CA LEU A 47 16.93 -5.79 17.56
C LEU A 47 17.21 -5.59 16.06
N LEU A 48 18.45 -5.33 15.65
CA LEU A 48 18.82 -5.14 14.25
C LEU A 48 18.59 -6.38 13.42
N THR A 49 19.04 -7.56 13.90
CA THR A 49 18.78 -8.84 13.26
C THR A 49 17.28 -9.08 13.14
N PHE A 50 16.50 -8.84 14.20
CA PHE A 50 15.05 -8.93 14.13
C PHE A 50 14.45 -7.98 13.08
N LEU A 51 14.88 -6.71 13.04
CA LEU A 51 14.38 -5.73 12.07
C LEU A 51 14.78 -6.10 10.63
N ILE A 52 16.02 -6.56 10.42
CA ILE A 52 16.53 -7.02 9.12
C ILE A 52 15.79 -8.28 8.69
N GLU A 53 15.61 -9.25 9.58
CA GLU A 53 14.83 -10.46 9.29
C GLU A 53 13.36 -10.13 9.03
N THR A 54 12.77 -9.18 9.75
CA THR A 54 11.40 -8.70 9.49
C THR A 54 11.33 -8.05 8.12
N VAL A 55 12.30 -7.20 7.77
CA VAL A 55 12.41 -6.60 6.44
C VAL A 55 12.66 -7.64 5.36
N ASN A 56 13.45 -8.69 5.62
CA ASN A 56 13.74 -9.74 4.66
C ASN A 56 12.53 -10.69 4.48
N ARG A 57 11.77 -10.94 5.55
CA ARG A 57 10.55 -11.77 5.51
C ARG A 57 9.36 -11.03 4.92
N GLU A 58 9.22 -9.73 5.21
CA GLU A 58 8.04 -8.92 4.86
C GLU A 58 8.30 -7.90 3.74
N GLY A 59 9.54 -7.70 3.31
CA GLY A 59 9.95 -6.60 2.43
C GLY A 59 10.04 -5.24 3.14
N VAL A 60 10.78 -4.28 2.55
CA VAL A 60 10.68 -2.85 2.94
C VAL A 60 9.42 -2.28 2.29
N MET A 61 8.25 -2.52 2.88
CA MET A 61 7.02 -1.87 2.43
C MET A 61 6.90 -0.49 3.09
N PRO A 62 6.94 0.61 2.34
CA PRO A 62 6.75 1.93 2.91
C PRO A 62 5.32 2.08 3.45
N PRO A 63 5.12 2.92 4.49
CA PRO A 63 3.78 3.31 4.90
C PRO A 63 3.12 4.11 3.79
N ALA A 64 1.84 3.87 3.56
CA ALA A 64 1.03 4.54 2.58
C ALA A 64 0.80 6.00 3.00
N SER A 65 0.93 6.89 2.04
CA SER A 65 0.52 8.29 2.13
C SER A 65 -0.11 8.70 0.81
N LYS A 66 -0.85 9.81 0.81
CA LYS A 66 -1.39 10.39 -0.43
C LYS A 66 -0.29 10.63 -1.46
N GLN A 67 0.86 11.14 -1.01
CA GLN A 67 2.01 11.43 -1.88
C GLN A 67 2.60 10.15 -2.48
N ILE A 68 2.69 9.07 -1.72
CA ILE A 68 3.20 7.78 -2.22
C ILE A 68 2.20 7.17 -3.19
N ILE A 69 0.91 7.12 -2.83
CA ILE A 69 -0.12 6.50 -3.66
C ILE A 69 -0.25 7.20 -5.00
N PHE A 70 -0.24 8.54 -5.01
CA PHE A 70 -0.43 9.34 -6.22
C PHE A 70 0.87 9.84 -6.84
N LYS A 71 2.03 9.29 -6.46
CA LYS A 71 3.34 9.67 -7.01
C LYS A 71 3.41 9.50 -8.53
N ASP A 72 2.83 8.41 -9.03
CA ASP A 72 2.72 8.09 -10.45
C ASP A 72 1.34 7.48 -10.75
N SER A 73 1.17 6.81 -11.88
CA SER A 73 -0.07 6.09 -12.25
C SER A 73 -0.04 4.59 -11.96
N LYS A 74 1.06 4.04 -11.43
CA LYS A 74 1.17 2.59 -11.17
C LYS A 74 0.09 2.14 -10.19
N PRO A 75 -0.44 0.91 -10.34
CA PRO A 75 -1.32 0.34 -9.34
C PRO A 75 -0.61 0.25 -8.00
N VAL A 76 -1.37 0.41 -6.93
CA VAL A 76 -0.87 0.26 -5.57
C VAL A 76 -1.68 -0.81 -4.86
N VAL A 77 -1.00 -1.68 -4.12
CA VAL A 77 -1.63 -2.64 -3.22
C VAL A 77 -1.42 -2.17 -1.79
N LEU A 78 -2.52 -1.84 -1.11
CA LEU A 78 -2.52 -1.54 0.31
C LEU A 78 -2.74 -2.84 1.10
N THR A 79 -1.71 -3.28 1.81
CA THR A 79 -1.70 -4.56 2.51
C THR A 79 -1.38 -4.47 3.99
N GLY A 80 -1.85 -5.44 4.75
CA GLY A 80 -1.70 -5.52 6.20
C GLY A 80 -2.73 -6.46 6.82
N ASN A 81 -2.48 -6.82 8.07
CA ASN A 81 -3.38 -7.71 8.83
C ASN A 81 -4.81 -7.14 8.91
N PRO A 82 -5.84 -7.98 9.11
CA PRO A 82 -7.16 -7.50 9.49
C PRO A 82 -7.07 -6.52 10.67
N GLY A 83 -7.87 -5.44 10.64
CA GLY A 83 -7.82 -4.40 11.67
C GLY A 83 -6.67 -3.39 11.56
N SER A 84 -5.75 -3.53 10.60
CA SER A 84 -4.61 -2.60 10.46
C SER A 84 -4.96 -1.20 9.90
N GLY A 85 -6.26 -0.88 9.74
CA GLY A 85 -6.71 0.43 9.25
C GLY A 85 -6.69 0.64 7.73
N LYS A 86 -6.64 -0.43 6.92
CA LYS A 86 -6.63 -0.34 5.44
C LYS A 86 -7.84 0.42 4.90
N THR A 87 -9.06 -0.06 5.21
CA THR A 87 -10.31 0.57 4.79
C THR A 87 -10.41 2.00 5.36
N THR A 88 -10.05 2.20 6.63
CA THR A 88 -10.06 3.53 7.27
C THR A 88 -9.20 4.53 6.50
N PHE A 89 -7.98 4.14 6.15
CA PHE A 89 -7.08 4.97 5.36
C PHE A 89 -7.63 5.21 3.94
N ALA A 90 -8.15 4.19 3.27
CA ALA A 90 -8.74 4.34 1.94
C ALA A 90 -9.95 5.30 1.94
N LYS A 91 -10.81 5.23 2.96
CA LYS A 91 -11.92 6.17 3.18
C LYS A 91 -11.42 7.60 3.35
N SER A 92 -10.42 7.83 4.21
CA SER A 92 -9.79 9.15 4.38
C SER A 92 -9.25 9.68 3.06
N LEU A 93 -8.48 8.85 2.35
CA LEU A 93 -7.87 9.20 1.09
C LEU A 93 -8.90 9.63 0.04
N MET A 94 -10.04 8.94 -0.04
CA MET A 94 -11.13 9.24 -0.97
C MET A 94 -11.90 10.53 -0.64
N GLN A 95 -11.88 10.97 0.62
CA GLN A 95 -12.44 12.27 1.02
C GLN A 95 -11.50 13.41 0.62
N GLU A 96 -10.19 13.18 0.66
CA GLU A 96 -9.15 14.17 0.35
C GLU A 96 -8.88 14.38 -1.15
N VAL A 97 -9.46 13.55 -2.02
CA VAL A 97 -9.27 13.64 -3.47
C VAL A 97 -10.56 14.08 -4.18
N GLN A 98 -10.37 14.84 -5.26
CA GLN A 98 -11.45 15.40 -6.08
C GLN A 98 -11.69 14.59 -7.36
N TYR A 99 -11.13 13.38 -7.47
CA TYR A 99 -11.30 12.52 -8.62
C TYR A 99 -12.66 11.81 -8.61
N PRO A 100 -13.21 11.45 -9.79
CA PRO A 100 -14.28 10.46 -9.84
C PRO A 100 -13.76 9.14 -9.29
N ILE A 101 -14.59 8.48 -8.49
CA ILE A 101 -14.25 7.29 -7.73
C ILE A 101 -15.21 6.16 -8.08
N PHE A 102 -14.66 4.97 -8.29
CA PHE A 102 -15.42 3.72 -8.30
C PHE A 102 -14.80 2.74 -7.30
N VAL A 103 -15.64 2.16 -6.45
CA VAL A 103 -15.22 1.14 -5.48
C VAL A 103 -15.95 -0.17 -5.73
N LEU A 104 -15.19 -1.26 -5.88
CA LEU A 104 -15.73 -2.60 -5.70
C LEU A 104 -15.71 -2.91 -4.20
N ASP A 105 -16.85 -2.72 -3.53
CA ASP A 105 -17.01 -2.70 -2.08
C ASP A 105 -17.52 -4.05 -1.57
N VAL A 106 -16.60 -5.01 -1.45
CA VAL A 106 -16.92 -6.40 -1.08
C VAL A 106 -17.45 -6.52 0.36
N ALA A 107 -17.00 -5.63 1.25
CA ALA A 107 -17.33 -5.65 2.68
C ALA A 107 -18.47 -4.69 3.06
N ASP A 108 -19.10 -4.01 2.08
CA ASP A 108 -20.15 -3.00 2.27
C ASP A 108 -19.77 -1.88 3.26
N GLU A 109 -18.51 -1.41 3.17
CA GLU A 109 -17.93 -0.46 4.11
C GLU A 109 -18.07 1.00 3.67
N TYR A 110 -18.36 1.29 2.40
CA TYR A 110 -18.26 2.62 1.81
C TYR A 110 -19.61 3.35 1.67
N ASN A 111 -20.38 3.42 2.75
CA ASN A 111 -21.75 3.96 2.76
C ASN A 111 -21.91 5.40 2.27
N SER A 112 -20.84 6.20 2.26
CA SER A 112 -20.84 7.56 1.72
C SER A 112 -20.89 7.62 0.18
N LEU A 113 -20.66 6.51 -0.52
CA LEU A 113 -20.64 6.44 -1.98
C LEU A 113 -21.99 5.96 -2.54
N LYS A 114 -22.36 6.46 -3.72
CA LYS A 114 -23.60 6.08 -4.38
C LYS A 114 -23.54 4.61 -4.81
N ARG A 115 -24.36 3.77 -4.18
CA ARG A 115 -24.47 2.35 -4.56
C ARG A 115 -25.10 2.22 -5.95
N VAL A 116 -24.49 1.39 -6.78
CA VAL A 116 -25.00 1.00 -8.11
C VAL A 116 -25.13 -0.52 -8.18
N ASP A 117 -26.15 -0.98 -8.90
CA ASP A 117 -26.26 -2.37 -9.38
C ASP A 117 -25.49 -2.53 -10.70
N LEU A 118 -25.48 -3.74 -11.27
CA LEU A 118 -24.78 -4.02 -12.53
C LEU A 118 -25.34 -3.21 -13.70
N GLY A 119 -26.67 -3.09 -13.81
CA GLY A 119 -27.31 -2.33 -14.87
C GLY A 119 -26.92 -0.85 -14.83
N ARG A 120 -26.94 -0.24 -13.64
CA ARG A 120 -26.49 1.13 -13.42
C ARG A 120 -24.99 1.30 -13.63
N PHE A 121 -24.18 0.30 -13.26
CA PHE A 121 -22.75 0.30 -13.49
C PHE A 121 -22.40 0.40 -14.98
N PHE A 122 -23.05 -0.41 -15.83
CA PHE A 122 -22.84 -0.34 -17.29
C PHE A 122 -23.28 0.99 -17.91
N ASN A 123 -24.17 1.71 -17.24
CA ASN A 123 -24.69 3.01 -17.68
C ASN A 123 -23.97 4.19 -17.00
N ILE A 124 -22.90 3.96 -16.24
CA ILE A 124 -22.08 5.06 -15.70
C ILE A 124 -21.52 5.85 -16.88
N ASN A 125 -21.71 7.17 -16.86
CA ASN A 125 -21.03 8.05 -17.78
C ASN A 125 -19.57 8.23 -17.32
N TRP A 126 -18.69 7.36 -17.81
CA TRP A 126 -17.25 7.37 -17.49
C TRP A 126 -16.52 8.62 -17.97
N ALA A 127 -17.11 9.42 -18.86
CA ALA A 127 -16.55 10.73 -19.24
C ALA A 127 -16.84 11.84 -18.21
N LYS A 128 -17.76 11.61 -17.26
CA LYS A 128 -18.15 12.60 -16.25
C LYS A 128 -17.16 12.58 -15.07
N VAL A 129 -16.71 13.76 -14.64
CA VAL A 129 -15.58 13.93 -13.71
C VAL A 129 -15.99 14.00 -12.23
N ASP A 130 -17.28 13.95 -11.88
CA ASP A 130 -17.78 14.12 -10.50
C ASP A 130 -18.40 12.86 -9.88
N GLY A 131 -18.33 11.72 -10.56
CA GLY A 131 -19.00 10.48 -10.14
C GLY A 131 -18.29 9.78 -8.99
N LYS A 132 -18.99 9.55 -7.86
CA LYS A 132 -18.52 8.73 -6.74
C LYS A 132 -19.45 7.54 -6.51
N TYR A 133 -19.04 6.37 -6.99
CA TYR A 133 -19.88 5.16 -7.04
C TYR A 133 -19.27 4.01 -6.27
N ARG A 134 -20.13 3.12 -5.78
CA ARG A 134 -19.71 1.80 -5.28
C ARG A 134 -20.61 0.69 -5.82
N PHE A 135 -20.02 -0.46 -6.09
CA PHE A 135 -20.73 -1.70 -6.33
C PHE A 135 -20.49 -2.64 -5.17
N VAL A 136 -21.56 -3.14 -4.56
CA VAL A 136 -21.48 -4.12 -3.47
C VAL A 136 -21.91 -5.46 -4.06
N PRO A 137 -20.98 -6.41 -4.27
CA PRO A 137 -21.30 -7.71 -4.83
C PRO A 137 -22.18 -8.53 -3.89
N HIS A 138 -22.79 -9.57 -4.43
CA HIS A 138 -23.55 -10.54 -3.67
C HIS A 138 -22.68 -11.20 -2.59
N PRO A 139 -23.20 -11.46 -1.37
CA PRO A 139 -22.40 -12.04 -0.28
C PRO A 139 -21.89 -13.46 -0.57
N ASN A 140 -22.59 -14.21 -1.42
CA ASN A 140 -22.12 -15.50 -1.91
C ASN A 140 -20.83 -15.35 -2.74
N VAL A 141 -19.77 -16.05 -2.34
CA VAL A 141 -18.43 -15.92 -2.95
C VAL A 141 -18.42 -16.23 -4.45
N THR A 142 -19.13 -17.26 -4.90
CA THR A 142 -19.17 -17.65 -6.32
C THR A 142 -19.86 -16.59 -7.16
N ILE A 143 -21.01 -16.09 -6.69
CA ILE A 143 -21.76 -15.02 -7.38
C ILE A 143 -20.94 -13.73 -7.38
N SER A 144 -20.35 -13.37 -6.23
CA SER A 144 -19.44 -12.22 -6.09
C SER A 144 -18.30 -12.25 -7.11
N LYS A 145 -17.67 -13.40 -7.31
CA LYS A 145 -16.61 -13.57 -8.31
C LYS A 145 -17.13 -13.36 -9.73
N ALA A 146 -18.32 -13.88 -10.07
CA ALA A 146 -18.92 -13.69 -11.38
C ALA A 146 -19.30 -12.23 -11.66
N GLU A 147 -19.85 -11.53 -10.68
CA GLU A 147 -20.17 -10.09 -10.77
C GLU A 147 -18.89 -9.25 -10.91
N ALA A 148 -17.87 -9.54 -10.09
CA ALA A 148 -16.58 -8.88 -10.16
C ALA A 148 -15.88 -9.10 -11.51
N ASN A 149 -15.87 -10.34 -12.02
CA ASN A 149 -15.34 -10.66 -13.36
C ASN A 149 -16.02 -9.84 -14.46
N THR A 150 -17.35 -9.72 -14.38
CA THR A 150 -18.14 -8.90 -15.30
C THR A 150 -17.73 -7.42 -15.23
N ILE A 151 -17.56 -6.89 -14.02
CA ILE A 151 -17.07 -5.52 -13.78
C ILE A 151 -15.67 -5.32 -14.37
N PHE A 152 -14.73 -6.22 -14.09
CA PHE A 152 -13.36 -6.14 -14.60
C PHE A 152 -13.31 -6.20 -16.13
N SER A 153 -14.11 -7.09 -16.74
CA SER A 153 -14.24 -7.18 -18.19
C SER A 153 -14.70 -5.84 -18.79
N HIS A 154 -15.71 -5.22 -18.20
CA HIS A 154 -16.21 -3.93 -18.66
C HIS A 154 -15.20 -2.80 -18.47
N LEU A 155 -14.52 -2.73 -17.31
CA LEU A 155 -13.46 -1.75 -17.08
C LEU A 155 -12.31 -1.93 -18.09
N ASN A 156 -11.96 -3.17 -18.44
CA ASN A 156 -10.98 -3.45 -19.49
C ASN A 156 -11.40 -2.96 -20.88
N LEU A 157 -12.69 -2.99 -21.19
CA LEU A 157 -13.23 -2.41 -22.43
C LEU A 157 -13.15 -0.88 -22.40
N ILE A 158 -13.62 -0.26 -21.32
CA ILE A 158 -13.69 1.21 -21.19
C ILE A 158 -12.30 1.84 -21.15
N LYS A 159 -11.32 1.19 -20.49
CA LYS A 159 -9.97 1.74 -20.34
C LYS A 159 -9.28 1.94 -21.69
N GLN A 160 -9.56 1.08 -22.69
CA GLN A 160 -9.00 1.19 -24.04
C GLN A 160 -9.46 2.47 -24.76
N ASN A 161 -10.66 2.97 -24.42
CA ASN A 161 -11.19 4.23 -24.94
C ASN A 161 -10.64 5.46 -24.18
N GLY A 162 -9.77 5.26 -23.18
CA GLY A 162 -9.16 6.34 -22.40
C GLY A 162 -10.06 7.02 -21.38
N LEU A 163 -11.29 6.53 -21.19
CA LEU A 163 -12.29 7.15 -20.32
C LEU A 163 -11.97 7.02 -18.82
N LEU A 164 -11.06 6.10 -18.44
CA LEU A 164 -10.66 5.90 -17.04
C LEU A 164 -9.47 6.76 -16.60
N LYS A 165 -8.92 7.62 -17.48
CA LYS A 165 -7.69 8.38 -17.21
C LYS A 165 -7.76 9.31 -15.99
N GLU A 166 -8.96 9.75 -15.63
CA GLU A 166 -9.20 10.58 -14.44
C GLU A 166 -9.80 9.80 -13.26
N TRP A 167 -10.11 8.52 -13.43
CA TRP A 167 -10.79 7.71 -12.42
C TRP A 167 -9.85 7.11 -11.39
N PHE A 168 -10.19 7.31 -10.13
CA PHE A 168 -9.61 6.59 -9.01
C PHE A 168 -10.44 5.35 -8.71
N ILE A 169 -9.89 4.17 -8.99
CA ILE A 169 -10.58 2.90 -8.78
C ILE A 169 -10.01 2.20 -7.55
N VAL A 170 -10.90 1.75 -6.67
CA VAL A 170 -10.54 0.98 -5.47
C VAL A 170 -11.18 -0.40 -5.52
N ILE A 171 -10.38 -1.44 -5.32
CA ILE A 171 -10.85 -2.83 -5.29
C ILE A 171 -10.61 -3.39 -3.89
N GLU A 172 -11.70 -3.66 -3.15
CA GLU A 172 -11.62 -4.32 -1.85
C GLU A 172 -11.39 -5.83 -1.98
N GLU A 173 -10.79 -6.40 -0.94
CA GLU A 173 -10.47 -7.83 -0.83
C GLU A 173 -9.83 -8.42 -2.09
N GLY A 174 -8.86 -7.70 -2.69
CA GLY A 174 -8.30 -8.03 -4.01
C GLY A 174 -7.80 -9.47 -4.15
N HIS A 175 -7.24 -10.07 -3.09
CA HIS A 175 -6.85 -11.48 -3.05
C HIS A 175 -7.97 -12.46 -3.43
N ARG A 176 -9.25 -12.12 -3.22
CA ARG A 176 -10.38 -12.98 -3.65
C ARG A 176 -10.47 -13.13 -5.17
N PHE A 177 -9.89 -12.19 -5.89
CA PHE A 177 -9.94 -12.09 -7.35
C PHE A 177 -8.56 -12.29 -8.00
N SER A 178 -7.53 -12.70 -7.26
CA SER A 178 -6.14 -12.83 -7.77
C SER A 178 -5.99 -13.75 -8.99
N ASP A 179 -6.89 -14.73 -9.10
CA ASP A 179 -6.88 -15.74 -10.15
C ASP A 179 -7.70 -15.31 -11.37
N ASP A 180 -8.40 -14.18 -11.28
CA ASP A 180 -9.21 -13.62 -12.35
C ASP A 180 -8.33 -12.96 -13.41
N THR A 181 -8.40 -13.45 -14.65
CA THR A 181 -7.58 -12.97 -15.76
C THR A 181 -7.89 -11.52 -16.15
N ASN A 182 -9.17 -11.12 -16.07
CA ASN A 182 -9.59 -9.74 -16.35
C ASN A 182 -9.06 -8.79 -15.29
N PHE A 183 -9.10 -9.18 -14.01
CA PHE A 183 -8.55 -8.37 -12.94
C PHE A 183 -7.03 -8.18 -13.09
N ARG A 184 -6.29 -9.26 -13.36
CA ARG A 184 -4.84 -9.18 -13.59
C ARG A 184 -4.50 -8.28 -14.78
N SER A 185 -5.21 -8.42 -15.89
CA SER A 185 -5.05 -7.54 -17.06
C SER A 185 -5.35 -6.07 -16.72
N LEU A 186 -6.38 -5.82 -15.92
CA LEU A 186 -6.73 -4.48 -15.44
C LEU A 186 -5.57 -3.86 -14.66
N ILE A 187 -4.98 -4.59 -13.70
CA ILE A 187 -3.85 -4.13 -12.89
C ILE A 187 -2.63 -3.82 -13.77
N ILE A 188 -2.19 -4.78 -14.60
CA ILE A 188 -0.97 -4.65 -15.40
C ILE A 188 -1.02 -3.41 -16.31
N GLU A 189 -2.18 -3.13 -16.90
CA GLU A 189 -2.35 -2.03 -17.85
C GLU A 189 -2.82 -0.73 -17.22
N ALA A 190 -3.27 -0.74 -15.96
CA ALA A 190 -3.87 0.43 -15.30
C ALA A 190 -2.95 1.66 -15.35
N ARG A 191 -1.63 1.47 -15.26
CA ARG A 191 -0.65 2.58 -15.36
C ARG A 191 -0.75 3.41 -16.65
N LYS A 192 -1.33 2.86 -17.73
CA LYS A 192 -1.49 3.54 -19.03
C LYS A 192 -2.84 4.23 -19.18
N PHE A 193 -3.87 3.73 -18.52
CA PHE A 193 -5.27 4.05 -18.84
C PHE A 193 -6.11 4.55 -17.66
N ILE A 194 -5.62 4.41 -16.44
CA ILE A 194 -6.36 4.73 -15.21
C ILE A 194 -5.56 5.76 -14.42
N ARG A 195 -6.23 6.76 -13.82
CA ARG A 195 -5.56 7.75 -12.96
C ARG A 195 -4.76 7.06 -11.86
N LYS A 196 -5.46 6.19 -11.13
CA LYS A 196 -4.91 5.38 -10.06
C LYS A 196 -5.82 4.18 -9.81
N LEU A 197 -5.20 3.02 -9.65
CA LEU A 197 -5.85 1.81 -9.18
C LEU A 197 -5.26 1.44 -7.81
N LEU A 198 -6.11 1.38 -6.79
CA LEU A 198 -5.75 0.93 -5.45
C LEU A 198 -6.43 -0.41 -5.17
N VAL A 199 -5.64 -1.42 -4.85
CA VAL A 199 -6.12 -2.74 -4.46
C VAL A 199 -5.90 -2.90 -2.96
N ILE A 200 -6.96 -3.21 -2.22
CA ILE A 200 -6.87 -3.46 -0.79
C ILE A 200 -6.88 -4.97 -0.59
N SER A 201 -5.82 -5.50 0.01
CA SER A 201 -5.65 -6.95 0.11
C SER A 201 -4.87 -7.37 1.34
N THR A 202 -5.24 -8.50 1.94
CA THR A 202 -4.45 -9.15 3.01
C THR A 202 -3.24 -9.88 2.45
N ASP A 203 -3.37 -10.46 1.25
CA ASP A 203 -2.26 -11.08 0.52
C ASP A 203 -1.82 -10.21 -0.65
N TRP A 204 -0.58 -9.72 -0.59
CA TRP A 204 0.03 -8.90 -1.63
C TRP A 204 0.85 -9.72 -2.62
N LYS A 205 1.23 -10.96 -2.29
CA LYS A 205 2.14 -11.78 -3.11
C LYS A 205 1.55 -12.06 -4.49
N ALA A 206 0.23 -12.22 -4.54
CA ALA A 206 -0.51 -12.37 -5.79
C ALA A 206 -0.36 -11.19 -6.76
N PHE A 207 0.10 -10.03 -6.28
CA PHE A 207 0.25 -8.79 -7.04
C PHE A 207 1.71 -8.35 -7.23
N GLU A 208 2.67 -9.17 -6.80
CA GLU A 208 4.09 -8.88 -6.92
C GLU A 208 4.49 -8.65 -8.38
N GLY A 209 5.27 -7.60 -8.63
CA GLY A 209 5.67 -7.17 -9.98
C GLY A 209 4.57 -6.47 -10.79
N MET A 210 3.31 -6.49 -10.37
CA MET A 210 2.20 -5.80 -11.04
C MET A 210 1.84 -4.46 -10.41
N ALA A 211 2.08 -4.30 -9.10
CA ALA A 211 1.72 -3.12 -8.33
C ALA A 211 2.81 -2.74 -7.32
N GLU A 212 2.82 -1.48 -6.89
CA GLU A 212 3.63 -1.05 -5.75
C GLU A 212 2.96 -1.46 -4.43
N ILE A 213 3.71 -2.03 -3.51
CA ILE A 213 3.15 -2.58 -2.26
C ILE A 213 3.41 -1.60 -1.11
N VAL A 214 2.35 -1.23 -0.39
CA VAL A 214 2.41 -0.30 0.74
C VAL A 214 1.61 -0.83 1.93
N LYS A 215 2.01 -0.42 3.14
CA LYS A 215 1.27 -0.73 4.37
C LYS A 215 0.43 0.48 4.81
N PRO A 216 -0.74 0.32 5.45
CA PRO A 216 -1.47 1.47 5.98
C PRO A 216 -0.60 2.26 6.97
N PRO A 217 -0.76 3.59 7.04
CA PRO A 217 -0.02 4.39 8.00
C PRO A 217 -0.38 3.96 9.41
N VAL A 218 0.60 4.05 10.33
CA VAL A 218 0.34 3.81 11.75
C VAL A 218 -0.62 4.89 12.23
N LEU A 219 -1.82 4.48 12.63
CA LEU A 219 -2.76 5.37 13.32
C LEU A 219 -2.13 5.70 14.68
N ILE A 220 -1.57 6.91 14.80
CA ILE A 220 -1.12 7.42 16.10
C ILE A 220 -2.40 7.84 16.85
N PRO A 221 -2.69 7.28 18.03
CA PRO A 221 -3.82 7.75 18.84
C PRO A 221 -3.69 9.25 19.11
N ILE A 222 -4.78 9.98 18.91
CA ILE A 222 -4.82 11.46 19.00
C ILE A 222 -4.39 11.97 20.39
N GLU A 223 -4.42 11.11 21.42
CA GLU A 223 -3.98 11.43 22.79
C GLU A 223 -2.48 11.79 22.91
N SER A 224 -1.63 11.50 21.93
CA SER A 224 -0.19 11.81 22.01
C SER A 224 0.22 13.14 21.34
N LEU A 225 -0.74 13.98 20.92
CA LEU A 225 -0.48 15.29 20.30
C LEU A 225 -0.79 16.48 21.22
N SER A 226 -1.12 16.23 22.49
CA SER A 226 -1.41 17.24 23.51
C SER A 226 -0.39 17.21 24.66
N THR A 227 0.89 17.36 24.34
CA THR A 227 1.96 17.74 25.30
C THR A 227 2.88 18.76 24.66
#